data_AF-A0A7C3HG37-F1
#
_entry.id   AF-A0A7C3HG37-F1
#
_cell.length_a   1.000
_cell.length_b   1.000
_cell.length_c   1.000
_cell.angle_alpha   90.00
_cell.angle_beta   90.00
_cell.angle_gamma   90.00
#
_symmetry.space_group_name_H-M   'P 1'
#
loop_
_entity.id
_entity.type
_entity.pdbx_description
1 polymer ?
#
loop_
_entity_poly.entity_id
_entity_poly.type
_entity_poly.pdbx_seq_one_letter_code
_entity_poly.pdbx_strand_id
1 'polypeptide(L)'
;MKALNTRSIKNTVRKKANPNDPKDPAWEPTRNRVKELLETRQVTRKQIIDESDVNSTVLSRFLATEYPGRNDTVCEALEAWMATRLRREEAKRCLPNEPDFLHTVTAGKIIDTLTYAHMANDICLIYGGAGVGKTKTFRQYVIDNVGVCLATMTALRQSPKLALEEVGKCLGIRNTKSSALLFDLICESLYEKRGLLIIDEAQHLSIKALDILRQVHDSTGCGLVLAGNEQVYTNITGGSRALFLDRLFSRIGMRTRLKKTLTSDVHQFAHAWGIRNDDVIAILDTIAKKPGALRLVNKVLRNASLISGGEAIEAKHVRASWKRLAEDS
;
A
#
# COMPACT_ATOMS: atom_id res chain seq x y z
N MET A 1 51.06 56.31 32.09
CA MET A 1 50.72 55.47 33.26
C MET A 1 49.23 55.62 33.51
N LYS A 2 48.33 54.64 33.53
CA LYS A 2 48.38 53.17 33.42
C LYS A 2 47.11 52.73 32.68
N ALA A 3 47.25 51.77 31.77
CA ALA A 3 46.15 50.93 31.32
C ALA A 3 45.64 50.04 32.47
N LEU A 4 44.35 49.69 32.47
CA LEU A 4 43.64 48.58 33.13
C LEU A 4 42.14 48.98 33.17
N ASN A 5 41.13 48.19 32.79
CA ASN A 5 41.10 46.78 32.43
C ASN A 5 39.75 46.50 31.75
N THR A 6 39.77 46.27 30.44
CA THR A 6 38.64 45.81 29.61
C THR A 6 38.40 44.32 29.84
N ARG A 7 37.99 43.88 31.05
CA ARG A 7 37.70 42.47 31.36
C ARG A 7 36.71 42.37 32.53
N SER A 8 35.41 42.53 32.26
CA SER A 8 34.37 42.02 33.16
C SER A 8 33.02 41.75 32.47
N ILE A 9 33.02 41.27 31.22
CA ILE A 9 31.78 40.87 30.49
C ILE A 9 31.95 39.52 29.75
N LYS A 10 32.85 38.64 30.21
CA LYS A 10 32.95 37.28 29.66
C LYS A 10 33.22 36.28 30.77
N ASN A 11 32.14 35.73 31.37
CA ASN A 11 32.05 34.36 31.87
C ASN A 11 30.73 34.15 32.64
N THR A 12 29.61 34.09 31.93
CA THR A 12 28.47 33.28 32.40
C THR A 12 28.71 31.89 31.85
N VAL A 13 29.39 31.07 32.64
CA VAL A 13 29.59 29.64 32.38
C VAL A 13 28.19 29.03 32.22
N ARG A 14 27.80 28.64 30.99
CA ARG A 14 26.68 27.71 30.78
C ARG A 14 27.06 26.42 31.52
N LYS A 15 26.53 26.20 32.73
CA LYS A 15 26.63 24.90 33.40
C LYS A 15 26.13 23.85 32.40
N LYS A 16 26.99 22.90 32.01
CA LYS A 16 26.54 21.73 31.24
C LYS A 16 25.49 21.01 32.08
N ALA A 17 24.31 20.78 31.50
CA ALA A 17 23.26 20.00 32.11
C ALA A 17 23.81 18.64 32.54
N ASN A 18 23.39 18.15 33.71
CA ASN A 18 23.79 16.83 34.17
C ASN A 18 22.91 15.77 33.50
N PRO A 19 23.45 14.92 32.60
CA PRO A 19 22.67 13.93 31.86
C PRO A 19 21.91 12.95 32.75
N ASN A 20 22.41 12.69 33.97
CA ASN A 20 21.85 11.72 34.88
C ASN A 20 20.96 12.35 35.96
N ASP A 21 20.84 13.68 36.01
CA ASP A 21 19.94 14.35 36.94
C ASP A 21 18.52 14.36 36.36
N PRO A 22 17.57 13.60 36.94
CA PRO A 22 16.21 13.52 36.42
C PRO A 22 15.42 14.82 36.53
N LYS A 23 15.88 15.75 37.40
CA LYS A 23 15.22 17.03 37.72
C LYS A 23 15.93 18.24 37.12
N ASP A 24 16.96 18.03 36.30
CA ASP A 24 17.63 19.13 35.60
C ASP A 24 16.61 19.87 34.70
N PRO A 25 16.51 21.20 34.81
CA PRO A 25 15.56 21.99 34.02
C PRO A 25 15.79 21.89 32.51
N ALA A 26 16.96 21.41 32.06
CA ALA A 26 17.24 21.19 30.64
C ALA A 26 16.28 20.18 29.96
N TRP A 27 15.71 19.23 30.70
CA TRP A 27 14.84 18.17 30.15
C TRP A 27 13.34 18.52 30.20
N GLU A 28 12.99 19.57 30.94
CA GLU A 28 11.61 19.99 31.18
C GLU A 28 10.85 20.40 29.91
N PRO A 29 11.45 21.14 28.95
CA PRO A 29 10.77 21.50 27.69
C PRO A 29 10.33 20.28 26.88
N THR A 30 11.22 19.29 26.73
CA THR A 30 10.94 18.06 25.97
C THR A 30 9.84 17.25 26.65
N ARG A 31 9.84 17.17 27.99
CA ARG A 31 8.80 16.48 28.77
C ARG A 31 7.44 17.14 28.63
N ASN A 32 7.39 18.47 28.74
CA ASN A 32 6.13 19.21 28.63
C ASN A 32 5.51 19.02 27.24
N ARG A 33 6.32 19.06 26.19
CA ARG A 33 5.85 18.84 24.81
C ARG A 33 5.32 17.42 24.59
N VAL A 34 5.97 16.40 25.15
CA VAL A 34 5.48 15.02 25.08
C VAL A 34 4.20 14.82 25.92
N LYS A 35 4.10 15.44 27.11
CA LYS A 35 2.88 15.42 27.93
C LYS A 35 1.70 16.06 27.21
N GLU A 36 1.90 17.23 26.61
CA GLU A 36 0.88 17.93 25.83
C GLU A 36 0.35 17.08 24.67
N LEU A 37 1.23 16.40 23.92
CA LEU A 37 0.82 15.49 22.83
C LEU A 37 -0.01 14.29 23.33
N LEU A 38 0.26 13.79 24.54
CA LEU A 38 -0.49 12.70 25.16
C LEU A 38 -1.85 13.19 25.70
N GLU A 39 -1.89 14.37 26.32
CA GLU A 39 -3.11 14.98 26.88
C GLU A 39 -4.10 15.36 25.78
N THR A 40 -3.61 15.95 24.68
CA THR A 40 -4.41 16.30 23.50
C THR A 40 -4.82 15.08 22.66
N ARG A 41 -4.45 13.86 23.07
CA ARG A 41 -4.70 12.58 22.39
C ARG A 41 -4.24 12.55 20.92
N GLN A 42 -3.27 13.39 20.56
CA GLN A 42 -2.67 13.36 19.22
C GLN A 42 -1.78 12.12 19.03
N VAL A 43 -1.28 11.56 20.13
CA VAL A 43 -0.48 10.33 20.17
C VAL A 43 -0.86 9.46 21.35
N THR A 44 -0.65 8.16 21.19
CA THR A 44 -0.71 7.19 22.27
C THR A 44 0.70 6.87 22.78
N ARG A 45 0.83 6.47 24.05
CA ARG A 45 2.12 6.00 24.59
C ARG A 45 2.72 4.86 23.76
N LYS A 46 1.86 3.96 23.27
CA LYS A 46 2.27 2.85 22.38
C LYS A 46 2.91 3.37 21.09
N GLN A 47 2.31 4.36 20.44
CA GLN A 47 2.88 4.97 19.23
C GLN A 47 4.24 5.61 19.49
N ILE A 48 4.44 6.28 20.64
CA ILE A 48 5.75 6.85 20.99
C ILE A 48 6.79 5.72 21.11
N ILE A 49 6.45 4.63 21.80
CA ILE A 49 7.37 3.50 21.99
C ILE A 49 7.69 2.77 20.68
N ASP A 50 6.69 2.61 19.80
CA ASP A 50 6.86 1.90 18.53
C ASP A 50 7.64 2.75 17.49
N GLU A 51 7.56 4.09 17.58
CA GLU A 51 8.16 5.01 16.61
C GLU A 51 9.43 5.72 17.08
N SER A 52 9.76 5.64 18.38
CA SER A 52 10.99 6.21 18.94
C SER A 52 11.90 5.12 19.49
N ASP A 53 13.18 5.41 19.62
CA ASP A 53 14.17 4.48 20.22
C ASP A 53 14.08 4.43 21.76
N VAL A 54 12.92 4.75 22.35
CA VAL A 54 12.69 4.82 23.79
C VAL A 54 11.71 3.73 24.24
N ASN A 55 12.16 2.87 25.15
CA ASN A 55 11.31 1.80 25.67
C ASN A 55 10.25 2.32 26.68
N SER A 56 9.23 1.50 26.92
CA SER A 56 8.07 1.83 27.77
C SER A 56 8.44 2.27 29.20
N THR A 57 9.40 1.56 29.82
CA THR A 57 9.84 1.81 31.20
C THR A 57 10.61 3.11 31.30
N VAL A 58 11.49 3.39 30.33
CA VAL A 58 12.29 4.61 30.25
C VAL A 58 11.39 5.81 30.00
N LEU A 59 10.46 5.72 29.05
CA LEU A 59 9.50 6.80 28.75
C LEU A 59 8.66 7.16 29.98
N SER A 60 8.13 6.15 30.70
CA SER A 60 7.30 6.37 31.88
C SER A 60 8.07 7.05 33.01
N ARG A 61 9.29 6.58 33.31
CA ARG A 61 10.15 7.17 34.35
C ARG A 61 10.68 8.55 33.96
N PHE A 62 10.94 8.78 32.67
CA PHE A 62 11.36 10.07 32.16
C PHE A 62 10.24 11.11 32.33
N LEU A 63 9.00 10.79 31.94
CA LEU A 63 7.86 11.70 32.13
C LEU A 63 7.52 11.97 33.60
N ALA A 64 7.79 11.01 34.48
CA ALA A 64 7.61 11.12 35.94
C ALA A 64 8.74 11.89 36.65
N THR A 65 9.81 12.28 35.94
CA THR A 65 11.00 12.94 36.52
C THR A 65 11.84 12.06 37.45
N GLU A 66 11.80 10.74 37.21
CA GLU A 66 12.43 9.73 38.08
C GLU A 66 13.47 8.86 37.34
N TYR A 67 13.78 9.15 36.07
CA TYR A 67 14.71 8.33 35.30
C TYR A 67 16.18 8.67 35.63
N PRO A 68 16.93 7.78 36.32
CA PRO A 68 18.29 8.06 36.79
C PRO A 68 19.37 7.81 35.72
N GLY A 69 18.96 7.38 34.52
CA GLY A 69 19.85 7.15 33.39
C GLY A 69 20.12 8.40 32.59
N ARG A 70 20.57 8.21 31.34
CA ARG A 70 20.92 9.29 30.41
C ARG A 70 19.69 10.00 29.84
N ASN A 71 19.25 11.05 30.52
CA ASN A 71 18.12 11.89 30.11
C ASN A 71 18.41 12.66 28.82
N ASP A 72 19.68 12.98 28.54
CA ASP A 72 20.13 13.59 27.30
C ASP A 72 19.77 12.72 26.07
N THR A 73 20.09 11.43 26.10
CA THR A 73 19.77 10.51 24.98
C THR A 73 18.27 10.32 24.78
N VAL A 74 17.51 10.34 25.87
CA VAL A 74 16.05 10.21 25.81
C VAL A 74 15.45 11.48 25.21
N CYS A 75 15.96 12.66 25.57
CA CYS A 75 15.55 13.91 24.96
C CYS A 75 15.87 13.95 23.47
N GLU A 76 17.11 13.60 23.09
CA GLU A 76 17.52 13.56 21.67
C GLU A 76 16.63 12.62 20.84
N ALA A 77 16.34 11.42 21.34
CA ALA A 77 15.48 10.47 20.66
C ALA A 77 14.03 10.98 20.52
N LEU A 78 13.48 11.58 21.58
CA LEU A 78 12.12 12.13 21.57
C LEU A 78 12.01 13.38 20.69
N GLU A 79 13.03 14.24 20.68
CA GLU A 79 13.07 15.43 19.81
C GLU A 79 13.24 15.05 18.34
N ALA A 80 14.11 14.08 18.03
CA ALA A 80 14.24 13.55 16.68
C ALA A 80 12.93 12.90 16.19
N TRP A 81 12.24 12.17 17.06
CA TRP A 81 10.92 11.61 16.78
C TRP A 81 9.89 12.72 16.54
N MET A 82 9.76 13.71 17.42
CA MET A 82 8.84 14.84 17.27
C MET A 82 9.12 15.65 15.99
N ALA A 83 10.39 15.92 15.67
CA ALA A 83 10.78 16.63 14.46
C ALA A 83 10.47 15.81 13.19
N THR A 84 10.64 14.49 13.24
CA THR A 84 10.27 13.59 12.15
C THR A 84 8.76 13.53 11.97
N ARG A 85 8.01 13.50 13.07
CA ARG A 85 6.55 13.55 13.05
C ARG A 85 6.04 14.87 12.49
N LEU A 86 6.58 16.01 12.92
CA LEU A 86 6.19 17.32 12.41
C LEU A 86 6.44 17.42 10.90
N ARG A 87 7.63 17.00 10.44
CA ARG A 87 7.94 16.90 9.00
C ARG A 87 6.98 15.97 8.24
N ARG A 88 6.57 14.84 8.85
CA ARG A 88 5.56 13.93 8.25
C ARG A 88 4.18 14.57 8.20
N GLU A 89 3.76 15.29 9.22
CA GLU A 89 2.46 15.96 9.27
C GLU A 89 2.41 17.17 8.31
N GLU A 90 3.48 17.96 8.23
CA GLU A 90 3.63 19.02 7.22
C GLU A 90 3.62 18.43 5.81
N ALA A 91 4.38 17.35 5.57
CA ALA A 91 4.35 16.66 4.28
C ALA A 91 2.97 16.08 3.96
N LYS A 92 2.24 15.53 4.94
CA LYS A 92 0.86 15.05 4.77
C LYS A 92 -0.12 16.18 4.46
N ARG A 93 0.04 17.37 5.06
CA ARG A 93 -0.78 18.55 4.73
C ARG A 93 -0.54 19.05 3.30
N CYS A 94 0.69 18.91 2.81
CA CYS A 94 1.07 19.26 1.44
C CYS A 94 0.79 18.13 0.42
N LEU A 95 0.55 16.90 0.89
CA LEU A 95 0.10 15.79 0.06
C LEU A 95 -1.42 15.90 -0.08
N PRO A 96 -1.95 15.98 -1.31
CA PRO A 96 -3.39 15.98 -1.51
C PRO A 96 -3.94 14.62 -1.08
N ASN A 97 -5.18 14.61 -0.59
CA ASN A 97 -5.92 13.38 -0.35
C ASN A 97 -6.02 12.67 -1.70
N GLU A 98 -5.28 11.57 -1.86
CA GLU A 98 -5.47 10.68 -2.99
C GLU A 98 -6.96 10.31 -2.99
N PRO A 99 -7.69 10.53 -4.09
CA PRO A 99 -9.10 10.21 -4.12
C PRO A 99 -9.28 8.73 -3.73
N ASP A 100 -10.35 8.46 -2.98
CA ASP A 100 -10.78 7.10 -2.68
C ASP A 100 -10.98 6.29 -3.98
N PHE A 101 -11.33 5.01 -3.85
CA PHE A 101 -11.51 4.17 -5.02
C PHE A 101 -12.39 4.82 -6.08
N LEU A 102 -11.81 5.03 -7.27
CA LEU A 102 -12.48 5.68 -8.39
C LEU A 102 -13.13 4.63 -9.28
N HIS A 103 -14.45 4.71 -9.42
CA HIS A 103 -15.25 3.90 -10.34
C HIS A 103 -15.03 4.32 -11.80
N THR A 104 -13.87 3.98 -12.34
CA THR A 104 -13.53 4.18 -13.76
C THR A 104 -14.28 3.21 -14.67
N VAL A 105 -14.29 3.48 -15.99
CA VAL A 105 -14.89 2.56 -16.98
C VAL A 105 -14.16 1.21 -16.96
N THR A 106 -12.83 1.24 -16.80
CA THR A 106 -12.04 0.01 -16.63
C THR A 106 -12.38 -0.74 -15.34
N ALA A 107 -12.57 -0.02 -14.23
CA ALA A 107 -13.02 -0.62 -12.98
C ALA A 107 -14.39 -1.29 -13.12
N GLY A 108 -15.34 -0.65 -13.81
CA GLY A 108 -16.66 -1.24 -14.13
C GLY A 108 -16.54 -2.59 -14.83
N LYS A 109 -15.75 -2.68 -15.90
CA LYS A 109 -15.53 -3.96 -16.61
C LYS A 109 -14.93 -5.06 -15.73
N ILE A 110 -14.03 -4.69 -14.82
CA ILE A 110 -13.45 -5.63 -13.86
C ILE A 110 -14.55 -6.10 -12.91
N ILE A 111 -15.31 -5.17 -12.32
CA ILE A 111 -16.42 -5.46 -11.39
C ILE A 111 -17.46 -6.35 -12.06
N ASP A 112 -17.84 -6.09 -13.32
CA ASP A 112 -18.79 -6.93 -14.07
C ASP A 112 -18.29 -8.37 -14.18
N THR A 113 -16.98 -8.54 -14.45
CA THR A 113 -16.36 -9.88 -14.53
C THR A 113 -16.32 -10.57 -13.18
N LEU A 114 -15.98 -9.85 -12.10
CA LEU A 114 -16.01 -10.38 -10.74
C LEU A 114 -17.42 -10.77 -10.33
N THR A 115 -18.41 -9.94 -10.65
CA THR A 115 -19.82 -10.16 -10.36
C THR A 115 -20.34 -11.38 -11.09
N TYR A 116 -20.03 -11.52 -12.38
CA TYR A 116 -20.36 -12.71 -13.15
C TYR A 116 -19.74 -13.97 -12.53
N ALA A 117 -18.43 -13.96 -12.22
CA ALA A 117 -17.77 -15.10 -11.57
C ALA A 117 -18.40 -15.45 -10.22
N HIS A 118 -18.76 -14.43 -9.43
CA HIS A 118 -19.35 -14.59 -8.09
C HIS A 118 -20.77 -15.17 -8.15
N MET A 119 -21.59 -14.71 -9.09
CA MET A 119 -23.00 -15.12 -9.19
C MET A 119 -23.19 -16.42 -9.96
N ALA A 120 -22.40 -16.62 -11.02
CA ALA A 120 -22.52 -17.79 -11.90
C ALA A 120 -21.67 -18.98 -11.43
N ASN A 121 -20.84 -18.81 -10.39
CA ASN A 121 -19.87 -19.81 -9.92
C ASN A 121 -18.99 -20.31 -11.07
N ASP A 122 -18.43 -19.37 -11.83
CA ASP A 122 -17.73 -19.64 -13.07
C ASP A 122 -16.25 -19.21 -12.97
N ILE A 123 -15.41 -19.78 -13.83
CA ILE A 123 -14.00 -19.41 -13.93
C ILE A 123 -13.86 -18.24 -14.90
N CYS A 124 -13.25 -17.15 -14.42
CA CYS A 124 -13.03 -15.94 -15.20
C CYS A 124 -11.54 -15.56 -15.26
N LEU A 125 -11.16 -14.91 -16.36
CA LEU A 125 -9.79 -14.46 -16.59
C LEU A 125 -9.72 -12.96 -16.83
N ILE A 126 -8.97 -12.24 -15.99
CA ILE A 126 -8.75 -10.80 -16.11
C ILE A 126 -7.26 -10.52 -16.35
N TYR A 127 -6.89 -10.07 -17.54
CA TYR A 127 -5.48 -9.92 -17.89
C TYR A 127 -5.22 -8.66 -18.68
N GLY A 128 -3.99 -8.15 -18.61
CA GLY A 128 -3.59 -6.98 -19.39
C GLY A 128 -2.55 -6.09 -18.70
N GLY A 129 -2.49 -4.84 -19.14
CA GLY A 129 -1.45 -3.87 -18.76
C GLY A 129 -1.26 -3.70 -17.25
N ALA A 130 -0.02 -3.49 -16.83
CA ALA A 130 0.30 -3.13 -15.46
C ALA A 130 -0.16 -1.68 -15.17
N GLY A 131 -0.68 -1.44 -13.97
CA GLY A 131 -1.06 -0.08 -13.54
C GLY A 131 -2.41 0.42 -14.05
N VAL A 132 -3.26 -0.43 -14.64
CA VAL A 132 -4.61 -0.06 -15.11
C VAL A 132 -5.71 -0.12 -14.03
N GLY A 133 -5.35 -0.46 -12.77
CA GLY A 133 -6.30 -0.45 -11.65
C GLY A 133 -6.87 -1.81 -11.19
N LYS A 134 -6.40 -2.94 -11.75
CA LYS A 134 -6.81 -4.31 -11.36
C LYS A 134 -6.85 -4.54 -9.84
N THR A 135 -5.67 -4.54 -9.20
CA THR A 135 -5.52 -4.79 -7.76
C THR A 135 -6.32 -3.83 -6.89
N LYS A 136 -6.41 -2.54 -7.27
CA LYS A 136 -7.24 -1.57 -6.54
C LYS A 136 -8.73 -1.94 -6.62
N THR A 137 -9.19 -2.37 -7.79
CA THR A 137 -10.58 -2.81 -8.00
C THR A 137 -10.89 -4.10 -7.25
N PHE A 138 -9.97 -5.07 -7.22
CA PHE A 138 -10.16 -6.30 -6.43
C PHE A 138 -10.30 -6.00 -4.94
N ARG A 139 -9.45 -5.12 -4.40
CA ARG A 139 -9.53 -4.71 -2.99
C ARG A 139 -10.85 -4.01 -2.68
N GLN A 140 -11.30 -3.13 -3.56
CA GLN A 140 -12.59 -2.48 -3.38
C GLN A 140 -13.73 -3.51 -3.38
N TYR A 141 -13.72 -4.44 -4.34
CA TYR A 141 -14.75 -5.46 -4.43
C TYR A 141 -14.83 -6.36 -3.18
N VAL A 142 -13.68 -6.66 -2.55
CA VAL A 142 -13.62 -7.38 -1.26
C VAL A 142 -14.22 -6.57 -0.11
N ILE A 143 -14.07 -5.24 -0.12
CA ILE A 143 -14.68 -4.37 0.89
C ILE A 143 -16.21 -4.36 0.70
N ASP A 144 -16.66 -4.32 -0.56
CA ASP A 144 -18.07 -4.16 -0.90
C ASP A 144 -18.87 -5.47 -0.78
N ASN A 145 -18.21 -6.63 -0.78
CA ASN A 145 -18.87 -7.95 -0.85
C ASN A 145 -18.35 -8.92 0.21
N VAL A 146 -19.27 -9.67 0.81
CA VAL A 146 -18.96 -10.77 1.72
C VAL A 146 -18.63 -12.03 0.92
N GLY A 147 -17.84 -12.94 1.50
CA GLY A 147 -17.54 -14.23 0.87
C GLY A 147 -16.49 -14.15 -0.23
N VAL A 148 -15.80 -13.02 -0.38
CA VAL A 148 -14.73 -12.85 -1.36
C VAL A 148 -13.38 -13.04 -0.70
N CYS A 149 -12.56 -13.92 -1.28
CA CYS A 149 -11.17 -14.10 -0.90
C CYS A 149 -10.25 -13.56 -1.99
N LEU A 150 -9.39 -12.60 -1.65
CA LEU A 150 -8.35 -12.08 -2.53
C LEU A 150 -6.97 -12.60 -2.09
N ALA A 151 -6.38 -13.47 -2.90
CA ALA A 151 -5.02 -13.99 -2.71
C ALA A 151 -4.09 -13.38 -3.76
N THR A 152 -3.08 -12.61 -3.32
CA THR A 152 -2.10 -11.99 -4.23
C THR A 152 -0.84 -12.84 -4.29
N MET A 153 -0.54 -13.37 -5.47
CA MET A 153 0.62 -14.23 -5.69
C MET A 153 1.90 -13.42 -5.85
N THR A 154 3.03 -14.05 -5.53
CA THR A 154 4.37 -13.45 -5.70
C THR A 154 5.29 -14.45 -6.36
N ALA A 155 6.44 -14.00 -6.86
CA ALA A 155 7.46 -14.88 -7.41
C ALA A 155 7.96 -15.95 -6.42
N LEU A 156 7.73 -15.80 -5.12
CA LEU A 156 8.04 -16.82 -4.12
C LEU A 156 6.91 -17.83 -3.91
N ARG A 157 5.71 -17.60 -4.48
CA ARG A 157 4.49 -18.40 -4.27
C ARG A 157 4.06 -19.13 -5.55
N GLN A 158 5.00 -19.82 -6.19
CA GLN A 158 4.72 -20.44 -7.51
C GLN A 158 4.12 -21.85 -7.43
N SER A 159 4.37 -22.58 -6.34
CA SER A 159 4.01 -23.99 -6.20
C SER A 159 2.59 -24.19 -5.65
N PRO A 160 1.95 -25.35 -5.87
CA PRO A 160 0.60 -25.60 -5.38
C PRO A 160 0.44 -25.39 -3.87
N LYS A 161 1.40 -25.90 -3.07
CA LYS A 161 1.39 -25.72 -1.61
C LYS A 161 1.35 -24.23 -1.24
N LEU A 162 2.21 -23.43 -1.86
CA LEU A 162 2.35 -22.02 -1.53
C LEU A 162 1.15 -21.19 -2.01
N ALA A 163 0.53 -21.58 -3.13
CA ALA A 163 -0.73 -20.99 -3.57
C ALA A 163 -1.85 -21.29 -2.57
N LEU A 164 -2.00 -22.55 -2.14
CA LEU A 164 -2.97 -22.95 -1.12
C LEU A 164 -2.71 -22.26 0.22
N GLU A 165 -1.45 -22.08 0.64
CA GLU A 165 -1.12 -21.34 1.87
C GLU A 165 -1.60 -19.88 1.80
N GLU A 166 -1.49 -19.25 0.64
CA GLU A 166 -1.94 -17.86 0.48
C GLU A 166 -3.47 -17.75 0.47
N VAL A 167 -4.15 -18.70 -0.16
CA VAL A 167 -5.62 -18.81 -0.10
C VAL A 167 -6.08 -19.12 1.34
N GLY A 168 -5.43 -20.05 2.03
CA GLY A 168 -5.72 -20.41 3.41
C GLY A 168 -5.60 -19.23 4.36
N LYS A 169 -4.54 -18.42 4.24
CA LYS A 169 -4.39 -17.18 5.03
C LYS A 169 -5.56 -16.23 4.85
N CYS A 170 -6.00 -16.04 3.61
CA CYS A 170 -7.14 -15.19 3.27
C CYS A 170 -8.44 -15.71 3.89
N LEU A 171 -8.62 -17.03 3.98
CA LEU A 171 -9.75 -17.68 4.65
C LEU A 171 -9.60 -17.80 6.17
N GLY A 172 -8.50 -17.31 6.75
CA GLY A 172 -8.21 -17.43 8.18
C GLY A 172 -7.71 -18.80 8.63
N ILE A 173 -7.43 -19.71 7.69
CA ILE A 173 -6.89 -21.05 7.95
C ILE A 173 -5.39 -20.91 8.20
N ARG A 174 -4.92 -21.36 9.37
CA ARG A 174 -3.51 -21.28 9.78
C ARG A 174 -2.97 -22.65 10.21
N ASN A 175 -1.66 -22.80 10.13
CA ASN A 175 -0.87 -23.85 10.80
C ASN A 175 -1.05 -25.29 10.30
N THR A 176 -1.27 -25.50 9.01
CA THR A 176 -1.32 -26.86 8.44
C THR A 176 0.02 -27.24 7.81
N LYS A 177 0.65 -28.33 8.27
CA LYS A 177 1.91 -28.85 7.68
C LYS A 177 1.66 -29.63 6.38
N SER A 178 0.45 -30.16 6.19
CA SER A 178 0.04 -30.99 5.05
C SER A 178 -0.72 -30.17 4.00
N SER A 179 -0.29 -30.26 2.74
CA SER A 179 -0.98 -29.61 1.61
C SER A 179 -2.35 -30.21 1.32
N ALA A 180 -2.54 -31.51 1.55
CA ALA A 180 -3.81 -32.19 1.32
C ALA A 180 -4.87 -31.71 2.34
N LEU A 181 -4.51 -31.74 3.63
CA LEU A 181 -5.38 -31.22 4.68
C LEU A 181 -5.70 -29.73 4.48
N LEU A 182 -4.73 -28.94 4.01
CA LEU A 182 -4.97 -27.54 3.68
C LEU A 182 -5.97 -27.38 2.53
N PHE A 183 -5.87 -28.21 1.49
CA PHE A 183 -6.83 -28.23 0.39
C PHE A 183 -8.24 -28.56 0.88
N ASP A 184 -8.38 -29.60 1.72
CA ASP A 184 -9.68 -30.02 2.25
C ASP A 184 -10.33 -28.91 3.10
N LEU A 185 -9.56 -28.30 4.01
CA LEU A 185 -10.04 -27.19 4.83
C LEU A 185 -10.44 -25.95 4.00
N ILE A 186 -9.71 -25.67 2.92
CA ILE A 186 -10.08 -24.60 1.97
C ILE A 186 -11.40 -24.95 1.30
N CYS A 187 -11.56 -26.20 0.86
CA CYS A 187 -12.79 -26.66 0.21
C CYS A 187 -14.00 -26.57 1.15
N GLU A 188 -13.87 -27.07 2.38
CA GLU A 188 -14.90 -26.97 3.41
C GLU A 188 -15.32 -25.50 3.63
N SER A 189 -14.36 -24.61 3.82
CA SER A 189 -14.64 -23.19 4.08
C SER A 189 -15.33 -22.47 2.91
N LEU A 190 -14.98 -22.84 1.67
CA LEU A 190 -15.53 -22.22 0.46
C LEU A 190 -16.89 -22.80 0.07
N TYR A 191 -17.10 -24.10 0.26
CA TYR A 191 -18.36 -24.78 -0.07
C TYR A 191 -19.53 -24.21 0.74
N GLU A 192 -19.33 -23.97 2.04
CA GLU A 192 -20.35 -23.39 2.92
C GLU A 192 -20.74 -21.96 2.50
N LYS A 193 -19.79 -21.20 1.96
CA LYS A 193 -19.95 -19.77 1.70
C LYS A 193 -20.38 -19.45 0.27
N ARG A 194 -20.26 -20.41 -0.67
CA ARG A 194 -20.41 -20.19 -2.13
C ARG A 194 -19.74 -18.88 -2.57
N GLY A 195 -18.49 -18.70 -2.13
CA GLY A 195 -17.76 -17.45 -2.26
C GLY A 195 -17.07 -17.25 -3.60
N LEU A 196 -16.34 -16.14 -3.73
CA LEU A 196 -15.47 -15.84 -4.87
C LEU A 196 -14.01 -15.91 -4.46
N LEU A 197 -13.21 -16.69 -5.20
CA LEU A 197 -11.75 -16.71 -5.06
C LEU A 197 -11.10 -15.87 -6.16
N ILE A 198 -10.46 -14.76 -5.80
CA ILE A 198 -9.69 -13.89 -6.69
C ILE A 198 -8.20 -14.14 -6.48
N ILE A 199 -7.51 -14.54 -7.54
CA ILE A 199 -6.07 -14.79 -7.57
C ILE A 199 -5.39 -13.68 -8.36
N ASP A 200 -4.81 -12.71 -7.65
CA ASP A 200 -4.05 -11.60 -8.27
C ASP A 200 -2.60 -11.99 -8.55
N GLU A 201 -1.99 -11.37 -9.55
CA GLU A 201 -0.64 -11.66 -10.06
C GLU A 201 -0.40 -13.15 -10.41
N ALA A 202 -1.43 -13.79 -10.98
CA ALA A 202 -1.46 -15.21 -11.32
C ALA A 202 -0.35 -15.66 -12.28
N GLN A 203 0.38 -14.75 -12.95
CA GLN A 203 1.51 -15.11 -13.82
C GLN A 203 2.66 -15.75 -13.04
N HIS A 204 2.70 -15.57 -11.73
CA HIS A 204 3.69 -16.21 -10.86
C HIS A 204 3.36 -17.67 -10.57
N LEU A 205 2.14 -18.14 -10.86
CA LEU A 205 1.75 -19.51 -10.57
C LEU A 205 2.31 -20.48 -11.60
N SER A 206 2.79 -21.62 -11.10
CA SER A 206 3.05 -22.78 -11.94
C SER A 206 1.74 -23.39 -12.46
N ILE A 207 1.81 -24.13 -13.57
CA ILE A 207 0.66 -24.82 -14.16
C ILE A 207 0.00 -25.77 -13.15
N LYS A 208 0.80 -26.48 -12.34
CA LYS A 208 0.28 -27.35 -11.28
C LYS A 208 -0.50 -26.57 -10.22
N ALA A 209 -0.07 -25.35 -9.90
CA ALA A 209 -0.79 -24.52 -8.93
C ALA A 209 -2.11 -24.00 -9.51
N LEU A 210 -2.13 -23.60 -10.78
CA LEU A 210 -3.36 -23.23 -11.48
C LEU A 210 -4.37 -24.40 -11.54
N ASP A 211 -3.89 -25.62 -11.83
CA ASP A 211 -4.77 -26.80 -11.84
C ASP A 211 -5.32 -27.11 -10.45
N ILE A 212 -4.53 -26.98 -9.39
CA ILE A 212 -5.01 -27.18 -8.01
C ILE A 212 -6.07 -26.14 -7.63
N LEU A 213 -5.92 -24.87 -8.00
CA LEU A 213 -6.94 -23.84 -7.77
C LEU A 213 -8.22 -24.12 -8.57
N ARG A 214 -8.10 -24.63 -9.78
CA ARG A 214 -9.25 -25.12 -10.58
C ARG A 214 -9.92 -26.33 -9.91
N GLN A 215 -9.17 -27.22 -9.28
CA GLN A 215 -9.75 -28.33 -8.50
C GLN A 215 -10.52 -27.81 -7.28
N VAL A 216 -10.04 -26.75 -6.60
CA VAL A 216 -10.82 -26.09 -5.53
C VAL A 216 -12.16 -25.61 -6.06
N HIS A 217 -12.18 -24.93 -7.21
CA HIS A 217 -13.43 -24.53 -7.87
C HIS A 217 -14.35 -25.73 -8.13
N ASP A 218 -13.86 -26.79 -8.77
CA ASP A 218 -14.65 -27.99 -9.07
C ASP A 218 -15.24 -28.65 -7.81
N SER A 219 -14.47 -28.72 -6.72
CA SER A 219 -14.89 -29.35 -5.47
C SER A 219 -15.90 -28.52 -4.68
N THR A 220 -15.91 -27.20 -4.87
CA THR A 220 -16.68 -26.28 -4.01
C THR A 220 -17.82 -25.59 -4.73
N GLY A 221 -17.74 -25.47 -6.06
CA GLY A 221 -18.60 -24.59 -6.85
C GLY A 221 -18.41 -23.12 -6.51
N CYS A 222 -17.26 -22.69 -5.96
CA CYS A 222 -16.97 -21.28 -5.76
C CYS A 222 -16.61 -20.60 -7.09
N GLY A 223 -16.94 -19.31 -7.26
CA GLY A 223 -16.41 -18.53 -8.38
C GLY A 223 -14.88 -18.45 -8.33
N LEU A 224 -14.19 -18.47 -9.47
CA LEU A 224 -12.73 -18.37 -9.53
C LEU A 224 -12.29 -17.33 -10.55
N VAL A 225 -11.58 -16.30 -10.10
CA VAL A 225 -10.99 -15.28 -10.98
C VAL A 225 -9.48 -15.39 -10.96
N LEU A 226 -8.89 -15.65 -12.13
CA LEU A 226 -7.45 -15.57 -12.34
C LEU A 226 -7.13 -14.20 -12.93
N ALA A 227 -6.28 -13.43 -12.25
CA ALA A 227 -5.92 -12.09 -12.66
C ALA A 227 -4.41 -11.89 -12.79
N GLY A 228 -3.97 -11.16 -13.82
CA GLY A 228 -2.56 -10.82 -13.95
C GLY A 228 -2.17 -10.05 -15.21
N ASN A 229 -0.95 -10.25 -15.65
CA ASN A 229 -0.41 -9.65 -16.89
C ASN A 229 -0.77 -10.48 -18.14
N GLU A 230 -0.36 -10.02 -19.32
CA GLU A 230 -0.57 -10.75 -20.59
C GLU A 230 0.10 -12.14 -20.61
N GLN A 231 1.14 -12.37 -19.80
CA GLN A 231 1.78 -13.69 -19.71
C GLN A 231 0.87 -14.72 -19.06
N VAL A 232 -0.06 -14.32 -18.18
CA VAL A 232 -1.09 -15.26 -17.68
C VAL A 232 -1.83 -15.87 -18.86
N TYR A 233 -2.32 -15.04 -19.77
CA TYR A 233 -3.02 -15.52 -20.95
C TYR A 233 -2.11 -16.40 -21.82
N THR A 234 -0.90 -15.94 -22.16
CA THR A 234 0.02 -16.68 -23.02
C THR A 234 0.47 -18.02 -22.41
N ASN A 235 0.76 -18.05 -21.11
CA ASN A 235 1.15 -19.27 -20.39
C ASN A 235 0.01 -20.28 -20.36
N ILE A 236 -1.23 -19.79 -20.34
CA ILE A 236 -2.39 -20.65 -20.46
C ILE A 236 -2.51 -21.08 -21.95
N THR A 237 -2.44 -20.18 -22.96
CA THR A 237 -2.80 -20.44 -24.37
C THR A 237 -1.71 -21.03 -25.29
N GLY A 238 -0.42 -20.88 -24.99
CA GLY A 238 0.66 -21.04 -25.99
C GLY A 238 1.76 -22.03 -25.59
N GLY A 239 1.71 -23.26 -26.11
CA GLY A 239 2.85 -24.20 -26.13
C GLY A 239 2.47 -25.68 -26.03
N SER A 240 3.47 -26.59 -26.07
CA SER A 240 3.31 -28.05 -25.90
C SER A 240 2.74 -28.49 -24.53
N ARG A 241 2.49 -27.53 -23.63
CA ARG A 241 1.79 -27.66 -22.35
C ARG A 241 0.27 -27.44 -22.44
N ALA A 242 -0.26 -27.19 -23.65
CA ALA A 242 -1.67 -26.90 -23.92
C ALA A 242 -2.64 -27.99 -23.41
N LEU A 243 -2.25 -29.27 -23.41
CA LEU A 243 -3.14 -30.38 -23.02
C LEU A 243 -3.63 -30.31 -21.57
N PHE A 244 -2.82 -29.78 -20.63
CA PHE A 244 -3.22 -29.70 -19.21
C PHE A 244 -4.08 -28.46 -18.94
N LEU A 245 -3.87 -27.39 -19.71
CA LEU A 245 -4.57 -26.12 -19.58
C LEU A 245 -5.87 -26.09 -20.39
N ASP A 246 -6.05 -26.99 -21.35
CA ASP A 246 -7.30 -27.16 -22.11
C ASP A 246 -8.50 -27.41 -21.20
N ARG A 247 -8.29 -28.17 -20.10
CA ARG A 247 -9.29 -28.43 -19.05
C ARG A 247 -9.65 -27.21 -18.21
N LEU A 248 -8.74 -26.24 -18.12
CA LEU A 248 -8.97 -24.97 -17.45
C LEU A 248 -9.65 -24.00 -18.44
N PHE A 249 -9.21 -23.98 -19.70
CA PHE A 249 -9.77 -23.14 -20.75
C PHE A 249 -11.21 -23.45 -21.11
N SER A 250 -11.56 -24.72 -21.21
CA SER A 250 -12.93 -25.16 -21.50
C SER A 250 -13.91 -24.72 -20.41
N ARG A 251 -13.40 -24.44 -19.21
CA ARG A 251 -14.17 -23.93 -18.06
C ARG A 251 -14.12 -22.42 -17.89
N ILE A 252 -13.33 -21.68 -18.67
CA ILE A 252 -13.35 -20.21 -18.58
C ILE A 252 -14.58 -19.70 -19.30
N GLY A 253 -15.58 -19.24 -18.55
CA GLY A 253 -16.78 -18.62 -19.11
C GLY A 253 -16.58 -17.19 -19.60
N MET A 254 -15.82 -16.36 -18.88
CA MET A 254 -15.61 -14.94 -19.25
C MET A 254 -14.13 -14.54 -19.25
N ARG A 255 -13.75 -13.71 -20.25
CA ARG A 255 -12.39 -13.19 -20.42
C ARG A 255 -12.41 -11.68 -20.61
N THR A 256 -11.73 -10.97 -19.72
CA THR A 256 -11.63 -9.51 -19.76
C THR A 256 -10.20 -9.08 -19.97
N ARG A 257 -9.90 -8.57 -21.18
CA ARG A 257 -8.57 -8.09 -21.57
C ARG A 257 -8.46 -6.57 -21.44
N LEU A 258 -7.56 -6.11 -20.60
CA LEU A 258 -7.29 -4.71 -20.29
C LEU A 258 -6.03 -4.23 -21.01
N LYS A 259 -6.15 -3.86 -22.30
CA LYS A 259 -4.99 -3.54 -23.15
C LYS A 259 -4.24 -2.28 -22.73
N LYS A 260 -4.95 -1.15 -22.62
CA LYS A 260 -4.39 0.18 -22.35
C LYS A 260 -5.35 0.97 -21.47
N THR A 261 -4.81 1.98 -20.79
CA THR A 261 -5.63 2.98 -20.09
C THR A 261 -6.57 3.67 -21.08
N LEU A 262 -7.84 3.79 -20.71
CA LEU A 262 -8.80 4.56 -21.50
C LEU A 262 -8.62 6.05 -21.19
N THR A 263 -8.75 6.91 -22.20
CA THR A 263 -8.76 8.37 -22.01
C THR A 263 -9.86 8.79 -21.03
N SER A 264 -11.04 8.14 -21.08
CA SER A 264 -12.11 8.36 -20.09
C SER A 264 -11.67 8.11 -18.66
N ASP A 265 -10.80 7.13 -18.43
CA ASP A 265 -10.29 6.82 -17.08
C ASP A 265 -9.29 7.88 -16.62
N VAL A 266 -8.45 8.39 -17.53
CA VAL A 266 -7.51 9.49 -17.24
C VAL A 266 -8.27 10.77 -16.89
N HIS A 267 -9.35 11.07 -17.62
CA HIS A 267 -10.18 12.26 -17.39
C HIS A 267 -10.90 12.16 -16.04
N GLN A 268 -11.53 11.03 -15.74
CA GLN A 268 -12.12 10.79 -14.42
C GLN A 268 -11.08 10.89 -13.31
N PHE A 269 -9.87 10.36 -13.53
CA PHE A 269 -8.79 10.44 -12.57
C PHE A 269 -8.32 11.89 -12.35
N ALA A 270 -8.15 12.67 -13.42
CA ALA A 270 -7.79 14.08 -13.34
C ALA A 270 -8.85 14.90 -12.58
N HIS A 271 -10.13 14.67 -12.87
CA HIS A 271 -11.23 15.32 -12.17
C HIS A 271 -11.30 14.96 -10.69
N ALA A 272 -11.02 13.71 -10.33
CA ALA A 272 -10.93 13.28 -8.93
C ALA A 272 -9.77 13.98 -8.18
N TRP A 273 -8.75 14.43 -8.91
CA TRP A 273 -7.66 15.27 -8.41
C TRP A 273 -7.98 16.78 -8.43
N GLY A 274 -9.21 17.17 -8.76
CA GLY A 274 -9.63 18.57 -8.89
C GLY A 274 -9.11 19.28 -10.14
N ILE A 275 -8.49 18.54 -11.08
CA ILE A 275 -7.92 19.08 -12.30
C ILE A 275 -9.01 19.15 -13.37
N ARG A 276 -9.23 20.36 -13.91
CA ARG A 276 -10.15 20.62 -15.02
C ARG A 276 -9.50 21.29 -16.23
N ASN A 277 -8.19 21.53 -16.15
CA ASN A 277 -7.44 22.18 -17.21
C ASN A 277 -7.09 21.16 -18.31
N ASP A 278 -7.55 21.42 -19.54
CA ASP A 278 -7.37 20.52 -20.68
C ASP A 278 -5.91 20.31 -21.08
N ASP A 279 -5.05 21.32 -20.95
CA ASP A 279 -3.62 21.19 -21.23
C ASP A 279 -2.96 20.21 -20.25
N VAL A 280 -3.35 20.26 -18.98
CA VAL A 280 -2.88 19.32 -17.97
C VAL A 280 -3.38 17.92 -18.30
N ILE A 281 -4.67 17.77 -18.60
CA ILE A 281 -5.27 16.47 -18.94
C ILE A 281 -4.60 15.85 -20.18
N ALA A 282 -4.29 16.64 -21.21
CA ALA A 282 -3.58 16.18 -22.41
C ALA A 282 -2.16 15.63 -22.09
N ILE A 283 -1.47 16.26 -21.14
CA ILE A 283 -0.17 15.75 -20.64
C ILE A 283 -0.39 14.42 -19.90
N LEU A 284 -1.40 14.34 -19.03
CA LEU A 284 -1.72 13.09 -18.30
C LEU A 284 -2.10 11.95 -19.25
N ASP A 285 -2.85 12.23 -20.32
CA ASP A 285 -3.18 11.26 -21.38
C ASP A 285 -1.92 10.71 -22.07
N THR A 286 -0.92 11.57 -22.27
CA THR A 286 0.37 11.18 -22.84
C THR A 286 1.15 10.28 -21.88
N ILE A 287 1.15 10.63 -20.59
CA ILE A 287 1.79 9.85 -19.52
C ILE A 287 1.11 8.50 -19.35
N ALA A 288 -0.23 8.44 -19.40
CA ALA A 288 -1.02 7.21 -19.22
C ALA A 288 -0.77 6.16 -20.32
N LYS A 289 -0.23 6.56 -21.47
CA LYS A 289 0.18 5.67 -22.56
C LYS A 289 1.55 5.01 -22.33
N LYS A 290 2.34 5.49 -21.37
CA LYS A 290 3.66 4.93 -21.01
C LYS A 290 3.51 3.73 -20.07
N PRO A 291 4.56 2.89 -19.92
CA PRO A 291 4.57 1.81 -18.93
C PRO A 291 4.22 2.33 -17.54
N GLY A 292 3.33 1.63 -16.84
CA GLY A 292 2.81 2.05 -15.54
C GLY A 292 1.43 2.72 -15.59
N ALA A 293 0.96 3.18 -16.75
CA ALA A 293 -0.44 3.57 -16.95
C ALA A 293 -0.96 4.57 -15.87
N LEU A 294 -2.16 4.35 -15.32
CA LEU A 294 -2.72 5.19 -14.24
C LEU A 294 -1.85 5.22 -12.98
N ARG A 295 -1.08 4.16 -12.71
CA ARG A 295 -0.11 4.16 -11.58
C ARG A 295 0.98 5.22 -11.79
N LEU A 296 1.46 5.38 -13.02
CA LEU A 296 2.44 6.44 -13.34
C LEU A 296 1.79 7.82 -13.23
N VAL A 297 0.59 7.99 -13.77
CA VAL A 297 -0.20 9.23 -13.64
C VAL A 297 -0.35 9.62 -12.17
N ASN A 298 -0.74 8.68 -11.31
CA ASN A 298 -0.87 8.93 -9.86
C ASN A 298 0.45 9.36 -9.22
N LYS A 299 1.57 8.71 -9.57
CA LYS A 299 2.90 9.11 -9.07
C LYS A 299 3.29 10.52 -9.50
N VAL A 300 3.04 10.86 -10.77
CA VAL A 300 3.31 12.20 -11.31
C VAL A 300 2.44 13.23 -10.62
N LEU A 301 1.13 12.98 -10.45
CA LEU A 301 0.24 13.94 -9.78
C LEU A 301 0.60 14.14 -8.30
N ARG A 302 0.94 13.06 -7.57
CA ARG A 302 1.42 13.15 -6.19
C ARG A 302 2.66 14.03 -6.08
N ASN A 303 3.63 13.84 -6.97
CA ASN A 303 4.87 14.62 -6.95
C ASN A 303 4.66 16.06 -7.48
N ALA A 304 3.82 16.26 -8.50
CA ALA A 304 3.43 17.58 -8.98
C ALA A 304 2.75 18.41 -7.88
N SER A 305 1.93 17.77 -7.03
CA SER A 305 1.34 18.45 -5.89
C SER A 305 2.38 18.91 -4.86
N LEU A 306 3.42 18.10 -4.61
CA LEU A 306 4.53 18.51 -3.75
C LEU A 306 5.28 19.71 -4.34
N ILE A 307 5.49 19.73 -5.67
CA ILE A 307 6.15 20.85 -6.37
C ILE A 307 5.29 22.11 -6.32
N SER A 308 3.97 21.98 -6.42
CA SER A 308 3.04 23.12 -6.35
C SER A 308 2.94 23.76 -4.96
N GLY A 309 3.47 23.12 -3.92
CA GLY A 309 3.43 23.68 -2.56
C GLY A 309 2.03 23.87 -1.98
N GLY A 310 1.03 23.13 -2.48
CA GLY A 310 -0.37 23.27 -2.08
C GLY A 310 -1.21 24.19 -2.97
N GLU A 311 -0.61 24.81 -3.99
CA GLU A 311 -1.34 25.55 -5.04
C GLU A 311 -1.96 24.61 -6.10
N ALA A 312 -2.72 25.19 -7.03
CA ALA A 312 -3.32 24.43 -8.12
C ALA A 312 -2.25 23.76 -9.00
N ILE A 313 -2.49 22.51 -9.40
CA ILE A 313 -1.58 21.76 -10.27
C ILE A 313 -1.68 22.30 -11.70
N GLU A 314 -0.63 23.00 -12.15
CA GLU A 314 -0.48 23.49 -13.50
C GLU A 314 0.41 22.57 -14.37
N ALA A 315 0.39 22.80 -15.69
CA ALA A 315 1.19 22.04 -16.65
C ALA A 315 2.70 22.05 -16.33
N LYS A 316 3.22 23.17 -15.79
CA LYS A 316 4.63 23.30 -15.39
C LYS A 316 5.00 22.31 -14.26
N HIS A 317 4.11 22.11 -13.28
CA HIS A 317 4.31 21.19 -12.16
C HIS A 317 4.30 19.74 -12.65
N VAL A 318 3.36 19.38 -13.52
CA VAL A 318 3.26 18.02 -14.09
C VAL A 318 4.47 17.69 -14.97
N ARG A 319 4.93 18.61 -15.81
CA ARG A 319 6.13 18.41 -16.64
C ARG A 319 7.40 18.27 -15.79
N ALA A 320 7.58 19.14 -14.79
CA ALA A 320 8.72 19.05 -13.87
C ALA A 320 8.72 17.72 -13.10
N SER A 321 7.54 17.30 -12.62
CA SER A 321 7.37 16.03 -11.93
C SER A 321 7.69 14.84 -12.82
N TRP A 322 7.17 14.84 -14.05
CA TRP A 322 7.40 13.75 -14.99
C TRP A 322 8.87 13.63 -15.38
N LYS A 323 9.56 14.75 -15.61
CA LYS A 323 11.01 14.78 -15.88
C LYS A 323 11.79 14.16 -14.71
N ARG A 324 11.52 14.59 -13.49
CA ARG A 324 12.17 14.06 -12.28
C ARG A 324 12.00 12.56 -12.13
N LEU A 325 10.78 12.04 -12.32
CA LEU A 325 10.51 10.60 -12.21
C LEU A 325 11.13 9.78 -13.35
N ALA A 326 11.36 10.39 -14.52
CA ALA A 326 12.02 9.74 -15.65
C ALA A 326 13.54 9.68 -15.51
N GLU A 327 14.16 10.64 -14.80
CA GLU A 327 15.60 10.64 -14.49
C GLU A 327 15.98 9.61 -13.42
N ASP A 328 15.02 9.23 -12.56
CA ASP A 328 15.18 8.24 -11.48
C ASP A 328 14.85 6.78 -11.92
N SER A 329 14.54 6.53 -13.21
CA SER A 329 14.10 5.24 -13.75
C SER A 329 15.09 4.63 -14.73
#